data_AF-U3KDZ3-F1
#
_entry.id   AF-U3KDZ3-F1
#
_cell.length_a   1.000
_cell.length_b   1.000
_cell.length_c   1.000
_cell.angle_alpha   90.00
_cell.angle_beta   90.00
_cell.angle_gamma   90.00
#
_symmetry.space_group_name_H-M   'P 1'
#
loop_
_entity.id
_entity.type
_entity.pdbx_description
1 polymer ?
#
loop_
_entity_poly.entity_id
_entity_poly.type
_entity_poly.pdbx_seq_one_letter_code
_entity_poly.pdbx_strand_id
1 'polypeptide(L)'
;PTPLPRDPLPVYPTSPPPLGSCIAGGLYRDGSRGLLGSESLGCSPADPRDVQGWVWGPRDSQDPGVWYPDPPKLSPFSHCVRYLAFLWNLLFLLLGLLTLAVGVWGLLAKSPLPGGVPLSSDPMLLFVLAGLGASAVSLAGCLGAFRASPCLLRFFLGAVLAFGGLEVLGGLLLLAPAAAGAAAEDPDLQFLVDEVQRSLQCCGLESYRDWESNPYFNCSAPGVQACGVPASCCQDPLQNGSVPNIQCGFGVLGLGPGAAGAVVHAGGCGAALGAWLRGQAGTIATGAAVLLLLEAVGALMALRVLGDITAVRVWE
;
A
#
# COMPACT_ATOMS: atom_id res chain seq x y z
N PRO A 1 -51.61 11.59 61.80
CA PRO A 1 -51.53 10.55 60.75
C PRO A 1 -50.52 10.97 59.67
N THR A 2 -49.30 10.47 59.82
CA THR A 2 -48.17 10.59 58.89
C THR A 2 -48.46 9.83 57.57
N PRO A 3 -47.99 10.31 56.40
CA PRO A 3 -48.08 9.54 55.17
C PRO A 3 -46.96 8.49 55.13
N LEU A 4 -47.33 7.25 54.76
CA LEU A 4 -46.42 6.12 54.52
C LEU A 4 -45.47 6.42 53.34
N PRO A 5 -44.23 5.88 53.34
CA PRO A 5 -43.31 6.03 52.22
C PRO A 5 -43.79 5.18 51.03
N ARG A 6 -43.70 5.72 49.81
CA ARG A 6 -43.85 4.93 48.59
C ARG A 6 -42.57 4.14 48.36
N ASP A 7 -42.68 2.82 48.25
CA ASP A 7 -41.60 1.95 47.78
C ASP A 7 -41.18 2.34 46.35
N PRO A 8 -39.88 2.26 46.01
CA PRO A 8 -39.43 2.49 44.64
C PRO A 8 -39.87 1.33 43.72
N LEU A 9 -40.44 1.69 42.57
CA LEU A 9 -40.73 0.77 41.46
C LEU A 9 -39.44 0.07 40.98
N PRO A 10 -39.51 -1.19 40.54
CA PRO A 10 -38.32 -1.88 40.04
C PRO A 10 -37.85 -1.24 38.73
N VAL A 11 -36.57 -0.85 38.71
CA VAL A 11 -35.86 -0.41 37.51
C VAL A 11 -35.62 -1.64 36.63
N TYR A 12 -36.32 -1.73 35.50
CA TYR A 12 -35.99 -2.71 34.45
C TYR A 12 -34.77 -2.24 33.65
N PRO A 13 -33.81 -3.12 33.31
CA PRO A 13 -32.65 -2.75 32.51
C PRO A 13 -33.06 -2.40 31.07
N THR A 14 -32.58 -1.26 30.58
CA THR A 14 -32.85 -0.71 29.23
C THR A 14 -31.96 -1.31 28.12
N SER A 15 -31.75 -2.62 28.12
CA SER A 15 -31.03 -3.31 27.03
C SER A 15 -31.31 -4.82 27.00
N PRO A 16 -31.52 -5.44 25.82
CA PRO A 16 -31.54 -6.90 25.75
C PRO A 16 -30.13 -7.47 25.99
N PRO A 17 -29.99 -8.65 26.64
CA PRO A 17 -28.70 -9.29 26.79
C PRO A 17 -28.23 -9.89 25.46
N PRO A 18 -26.91 -10.05 25.23
CA PRO A 18 -26.41 -10.72 24.04
C PRO A 18 -26.81 -12.20 24.05
N LEU A 19 -27.06 -12.75 22.85
CA LEU A 19 -27.34 -14.17 22.66
C LEU A 19 -26.27 -15.04 23.34
N GLY A 20 -26.70 -15.88 24.28
CA GLY A 20 -25.86 -16.85 24.99
C GLY A 20 -25.63 -16.59 26.49
N SER A 21 -26.38 -15.70 27.12
CA SER A 21 -26.19 -15.37 28.55
C SER A 21 -27.21 -16.08 29.45
N CYS A 22 -26.79 -17.12 30.18
CA CYS A 22 -27.61 -17.72 31.25
C CYS A 22 -27.67 -16.77 32.45
N ILE A 23 -28.85 -16.24 32.79
CA ILE A 23 -29.03 -15.44 34.01
C ILE A 23 -29.36 -16.38 35.17
N ALA A 24 -28.53 -16.36 36.21
CA ALA A 24 -28.77 -17.06 37.47
C ALA A 24 -30.00 -16.46 38.18
N GLY A 25 -31.03 -17.29 38.43
CA GLY A 25 -32.24 -16.88 39.13
C GLY A 25 -31.96 -16.48 40.59
N GLY A 26 -32.39 -15.27 40.96
CA GLY A 26 -32.44 -14.84 42.35
C GLY A 26 -33.60 -15.49 43.09
N LEU A 27 -33.37 -15.86 44.36
CA LEU A 27 -34.36 -16.38 45.30
C LEU A 27 -35.52 -15.39 45.48
N TYR A 28 -36.76 -15.86 45.34
CA TYR A 28 -37.94 -15.14 45.81
C TYR A 28 -38.69 -15.96 46.86
N ARG A 29 -39.23 -15.26 47.87
CA ARG A 29 -39.95 -15.84 49.00
C ARG A 29 -41.45 -15.72 48.76
N ASP A 30 -42.13 -16.81 48.48
CA ASP A 30 -43.60 -16.85 48.41
C ASP A 30 -44.20 -16.97 49.83
N GLY A 31 -45.17 -16.12 50.13
CA GLY A 31 -45.71 -15.88 51.47
C GLY A 31 -46.79 -16.87 51.93
N SER A 32 -47.06 -17.95 51.19
CA SER A 32 -48.24 -18.79 51.48
C SER A 32 -47.98 -20.27 51.79
N ARG A 33 -46.78 -20.82 51.59
CA ARG A 33 -46.39 -22.16 52.09
C ARG A 33 -44.88 -22.21 52.34
N GLY A 34 -44.46 -22.41 53.58
CA GLY A 34 -43.05 -22.55 53.92
C GLY A 34 -42.48 -23.91 53.50
N LEU A 35 -41.76 -23.97 52.39
CA LEU A 35 -40.77 -25.00 52.04
C LEU A 35 -39.72 -24.42 51.07
N LEU A 36 -38.44 -24.58 51.39
CA LEU A 36 -37.30 -24.33 50.49
C LEU A 36 -37.18 -25.55 49.55
N GLY A 37 -37.51 -25.39 48.27
CA GLY A 37 -37.32 -26.41 47.24
C GLY A 37 -36.19 -26.02 46.28
N SER A 38 -35.20 -26.90 46.11
CA SER A 38 -34.17 -26.81 45.08
C SER A 38 -34.62 -27.60 43.84
N GLU A 39 -34.87 -26.94 42.71
CA GLU A 39 -35.00 -27.63 41.43
C GLU A 39 -33.74 -27.42 40.56
N SER A 40 -33.30 -28.55 40.02
CA SER A 40 -32.09 -28.78 39.24
C SER A 40 -32.14 -28.15 37.85
N LEU A 41 -30.98 -27.64 37.42
CA LEU A 41 -30.72 -27.11 36.07
C LEU A 41 -31.10 -28.11 34.97
N GLY A 42 -31.89 -27.67 34.00
CA GLY A 42 -32.12 -28.35 32.74
C GLY A 42 -32.24 -27.36 31.59
N CYS A 43 -31.27 -27.35 30.67
CA CYS A 43 -31.40 -26.70 29.38
C CYS A 43 -32.28 -27.58 28.47
N SER A 44 -33.39 -27.04 27.96
CA SER A 44 -34.15 -27.69 26.89
C SER A 44 -34.14 -26.76 25.66
N PRO A 45 -33.86 -27.28 24.44
CA PRO A 45 -33.83 -26.47 23.23
C PRO A 45 -35.26 -26.03 22.86
N ALA A 46 -35.42 -24.75 22.52
CA ALA A 46 -36.70 -24.21 22.06
C ALA A 46 -37.16 -24.91 20.75
N ASP A 47 -38.44 -25.28 20.70
CA ASP A 47 -39.12 -25.92 19.58
C ASP A 47 -39.13 -24.97 18.35
N PRO A 48 -38.74 -25.41 17.14
CA PRO A 48 -38.70 -24.58 15.94
C PRO A 48 -40.07 -24.06 15.44
N ARG A 49 -41.19 -24.45 16.09
CA ARG A 49 -42.55 -24.07 15.68
C ARG A 49 -43.10 -22.78 16.30
N ASP A 50 -42.41 -22.16 17.26
CA ASP A 50 -42.84 -20.87 17.86
C ASP A 50 -42.31 -19.62 17.13
N VAL A 51 -41.60 -19.77 16.00
CA VAL A 51 -40.98 -18.66 15.25
C VAL A 51 -41.85 -18.16 14.08
N GLN A 52 -43.11 -18.62 13.95
CA GLN A 52 -44.02 -18.23 12.85
C GLN A 52 -45.04 -17.13 13.25
N GLY A 53 -44.61 -16.15 14.05
CA GLY A 53 -45.50 -15.12 14.61
C GLY A 53 -45.27 -13.66 14.18
N TRP A 54 -44.36 -13.35 13.26
CA TRP A 54 -44.11 -11.95 12.83
C TRP A 54 -44.75 -11.67 11.47
N VAL A 55 -46.08 -11.55 11.47
CA VAL A 55 -46.83 -10.93 10.36
C VAL A 55 -46.62 -9.42 10.46
N TRP A 56 -46.04 -8.81 9.41
CA TRP A 56 -46.01 -7.35 9.26
C TRP A 56 -47.44 -6.84 9.02
N GLY A 57 -48.10 -6.37 10.08
CA GLY A 57 -49.41 -5.70 9.98
C GLY A 57 -49.30 -4.32 9.31
N PRO A 58 -50.37 -3.80 8.68
CA PRO A 58 -50.41 -2.45 8.13
C PRO A 58 -50.10 -1.38 9.19
N ARG A 59 -49.47 -0.29 8.75
CA ARG A 59 -48.79 0.78 9.51
C ARG A 59 -49.68 1.61 10.46
N ASP A 60 -50.94 1.25 10.69
CA ASP A 60 -51.93 2.13 11.33
C ASP A 60 -52.28 1.77 12.79
N SER A 61 -51.60 0.78 13.39
CA SER A 61 -51.80 0.41 14.80
C SER A 61 -50.46 0.36 15.54
N GLN A 62 -49.83 1.51 15.73
CA GLN A 62 -48.65 1.63 16.57
C GLN A 62 -49.04 2.27 17.91
N ASP A 63 -48.85 1.54 19.01
CA ASP A 63 -49.07 2.04 20.37
C ASP A 63 -48.22 3.31 20.60
N PRO A 64 -48.79 4.41 21.15
CA PRO A 64 -48.13 5.71 21.25
C PRO A 64 -46.98 5.79 22.27
N GLY A 65 -46.55 4.66 22.85
CA GLY A 65 -45.56 4.60 23.93
C GLY A 65 -44.22 3.95 23.58
N VAL A 66 -44.08 3.32 22.41
CA VAL A 66 -42.85 2.58 22.04
C VAL A 66 -42.28 3.13 20.74
N TRP A 67 -41.31 4.05 20.87
CA TRP A 67 -40.49 4.49 19.76
C TRP A 67 -39.43 3.43 19.45
N TYR A 68 -39.61 2.70 18.34
CA TYR A 68 -38.49 1.98 17.73
C TYR A 68 -37.64 2.98 16.93
N PRO A 69 -36.33 3.07 17.17
CA PRO A 69 -35.47 3.86 16.30
C PRO A 69 -35.50 3.27 14.89
N ASP A 70 -35.79 4.11 13.90
CA ASP A 70 -35.75 3.71 12.49
C ASP A 70 -34.34 3.23 12.11
N PRO A 71 -34.21 2.11 11.37
CA PRO A 71 -32.91 1.67 10.88
C PRO A 71 -32.29 2.76 10.00
N PRO A 72 -30.96 2.98 10.07
CA PRO A 72 -30.31 4.02 9.29
C PRO A 72 -30.48 3.74 7.80
N LYS A 73 -31.26 4.59 7.13
CA LYS A 73 -31.39 4.55 5.67
C LYS A 73 -30.14 5.17 5.05
N LEU A 74 -29.45 4.39 4.24
CA LEU A 74 -28.27 4.85 3.53
C LEU A 74 -28.65 5.99 2.56
N SER A 75 -28.00 7.14 2.66
CA SER A 75 -28.29 8.27 1.78
C SER A 75 -27.87 7.98 0.33
N PRO A 76 -28.50 8.58 -0.69
CA PRO A 76 -28.06 8.45 -2.10
C PRO A 76 -26.58 8.81 -2.31
N PHE A 77 -26.08 9.76 -1.51
CA PHE A 77 -24.69 10.17 -1.48
C PHE A 77 -23.75 9.01 -1.08
N SER A 78 -24.13 8.21 -0.08
CA SER A 78 -23.36 7.03 0.34
C SER A 78 -23.32 5.94 -0.74
N HIS A 79 -24.42 5.75 -1.47
CA HIS A 79 -24.43 4.85 -2.64
C HIS A 79 -23.43 5.32 -3.71
N CYS A 80 -23.42 6.62 -4.04
CA CYS A 80 -22.45 7.18 -4.98
C CYS A 80 -21.00 6.95 -4.52
N VAL A 81 -20.70 7.23 -3.25
CA VAL A 81 -19.38 7.01 -2.65
C VAL A 81 -18.95 5.53 -2.73
N ARG A 82 -19.87 4.58 -2.48
CA ARG A 82 -19.59 3.15 -2.64
C ARG A 82 -19.21 2.76 -4.07
N TYR A 83 -19.93 3.25 -5.07
CA TYR A 83 -19.62 2.98 -6.48
C TYR A 83 -18.31 3.64 -6.91
N LEU A 84 -18.06 4.89 -6.49
CA LEU A 84 -16.81 5.58 -6.75
C LEU A 84 -15.62 4.85 -6.10
N ALA A 85 -15.75 4.40 -4.85
CA ALA A 85 -14.73 3.60 -4.18
C ALA A 85 -14.45 2.30 -4.92
N PHE A 86 -15.49 1.60 -5.39
CA PHE A 86 -15.31 0.39 -6.20
C PHE A 86 -14.59 0.68 -7.53
N LEU A 87 -15.01 1.70 -8.27
CA LEU A 87 -14.40 2.07 -9.55
C LEU A 87 -12.94 2.52 -9.39
N TRP A 88 -12.66 3.31 -8.35
CA TRP A 88 -11.31 3.76 -8.02
C TRP A 88 -10.38 2.57 -7.75
N ASN A 89 -10.79 1.66 -6.87
CA ASN A 89 -10.02 0.45 -6.57
C ASN A 89 -9.87 -0.48 -7.79
N LEU A 90 -10.87 -0.54 -8.68
CA LEU A 90 -10.78 -1.31 -9.92
C LEU A 90 -9.73 -0.73 -10.88
N LEU A 91 -9.65 0.60 -10.98
CA LEU A 91 -8.62 1.27 -11.79
C LEU A 91 -7.21 0.94 -11.27
N PHE A 92 -6.99 1.04 -9.96
CA PHE A 92 -5.69 0.68 -9.36
C PHE A 92 -5.38 -0.81 -9.47
N LEU A 93 -6.39 -1.69 -9.42
CA LEU A 93 -6.21 -3.11 -9.69
C LEU A 93 -5.71 -3.36 -11.11
N LEU A 94 -6.30 -2.71 -12.10
CA LEU A 94 -5.86 -2.83 -13.50
C LEU A 94 -4.43 -2.31 -13.69
N LEU A 95 -4.10 -1.17 -13.07
CA LEU A 95 -2.75 -0.62 -13.11
C LEU A 95 -1.74 -1.55 -12.41
N GLY A 96 -2.10 -2.12 -11.26
CA GLY A 96 -1.32 -3.11 -10.53
C GLY A 96 -1.05 -4.35 -11.38
N LEU A 97 -2.06 -4.90 -12.03
CA LEU A 97 -1.91 -6.06 -12.92
C LEU A 97 -1.04 -5.75 -14.14
N LEU A 98 -1.14 -4.54 -14.70
CA LEU A 98 -0.25 -4.09 -15.77
C LEU A 98 1.20 -4.03 -15.30
N THR A 99 1.48 -3.43 -14.13
CA THR A 99 2.83 -3.37 -13.56
C THR A 99 3.40 -4.76 -13.26
N LEU A 100 2.56 -5.67 -12.74
CA LEU A 100 2.92 -7.07 -12.52
C LEU A 100 3.26 -7.77 -13.84
N ALA A 101 2.45 -7.58 -14.88
CA ALA A 101 2.70 -8.15 -16.20
C ALA A 101 4.03 -7.66 -16.81
N VAL A 102 4.32 -6.36 -16.68
CA VAL A 102 5.61 -5.77 -17.12
C VAL A 102 6.78 -6.37 -16.33
N GLY A 103 6.67 -6.50 -15.01
CA GLY A 103 7.72 -7.11 -14.18
C GLY A 103 7.97 -8.57 -14.54
N VAL A 104 6.91 -9.36 -14.70
CA VAL A 104 7.01 -10.77 -15.12
C VAL A 104 7.61 -10.89 -16.51
N TRP A 105 7.17 -10.05 -17.46
CA TRP A 105 7.75 -10.00 -18.81
C TRP A 105 9.25 -9.68 -18.77
N GLY A 106 9.67 -8.70 -17.95
CA GLY A 106 11.07 -8.34 -17.78
C GLY A 106 11.92 -9.48 -17.22
N LEU A 107 11.41 -10.22 -16.23
CA LEU A 107 12.10 -11.41 -15.70
C LEU A 107 12.21 -12.53 -16.74
N LEU A 108 11.17 -12.74 -17.55
CA LEU A 108 11.17 -13.76 -18.60
C LEU A 108 12.09 -13.41 -19.77
N ALA A 109 12.26 -12.12 -20.07
CA ALA A 109 13.17 -11.65 -21.11
C ALA A 109 14.65 -11.79 -20.72
N LYS A 110 14.94 -11.92 -19.42
CA LYS A 110 16.31 -12.08 -18.91
C LYS A 110 16.75 -13.53 -19.06
N SER A 111 17.76 -13.77 -19.89
CA SER A 111 18.40 -15.09 -20.00
C SER A 111 19.04 -15.46 -18.66
N PRO A 112 18.98 -16.72 -18.19
CA PRO A 112 19.60 -17.11 -16.93
C PRO A 112 21.12 -17.01 -17.06
N LEU A 113 21.71 -15.93 -16.53
CA LEU A 113 23.16 -15.82 -16.44
C LEU A 113 23.69 -16.85 -15.42
N PRO A 114 24.81 -17.54 -15.73
CA PRO A 114 25.41 -18.50 -14.82
C PRO A 114 26.22 -17.75 -13.77
N GLY A 115 25.53 -17.30 -12.72
CA GLY A 115 26.16 -16.64 -11.57
C GLY A 115 25.07 -16.24 -10.59
N GLY A 116 25.01 -16.94 -9.46
CA GLY A 116 23.98 -16.76 -8.44
C GLY A 116 24.05 -15.41 -7.75
N VAL A 117 23.56 -14.37 -8.42
CA VAL A 117 23.23 -13.08 -7.80
C VAL A 117 21.97 -13.25 -6.95
N PRO A 118 21.92 -12.61 -5.76
CA PRO A 118 20.73 -12.63 -4.93
C PRO A 118 19.57 -12.01 -5.72
N LEU A 119 18.44 -12.73 -5.81
CA LEU A 119 17.23 -12.28 -6.52
C LEU A 119 16.74 -10.89 -6.05
N SER A 120 17.16 -10.44 -4.86
CA SER A 120 16.68 -9.25 -4.17
C SER A 120 16.95 -7.91 -4.87
N SER A 121 17.91 -7.84 -5.80
CA SER A 121 18.36 -6.56 -6.39
C SER A 121 17.98 -6.38 -7.86
N ASP A 122 17.18 -7.28 -8.44
CA ASP A 122 16.69 -7.11 -9.81
C ASP A 122 15.57 -6.05 -9.85
N PRO A 123 15.71 -4.94 -10.61
CA PRO A 123 14.66 -3.95 -10.74
C PRO A 123 13.35 -4.55 -11.24
N MET A 124 13.39 -5.62 -12.06
CA MET A 124 12.18 -6.31 -12.51
C MET A 124 11.48 -7.06 -11.38
N LEU A 125 12.21 -7.57 -10.38
CA LEU A 125 11.60 -8.15 -9.19
C LEU A 125 10.87 -7.08 -8.37
N LEU A 126 11.40 -5.86 -8.29
CA LEU A 126 10.69 -4.74 -7.64
C LEU A 126 9.36 -4.45 -8.35
N PHE A 127 9.32 -4.43 -9.68
CA PHE A 127 8.06 -4.30 -10.43
C PHE A 127 7.08 -5.43 -10.13
N VAL A 128 7.56 -6.67 -10.01
CA VAL A 128 6.70 -7.82 -9.64
C VAL A 128 6.15 -7.67 -8.23
N LEU A 129 7.00 -7.35 -7.24
CA LEU A 129 6.58 -7.20 -5.85
C LEU A 129 5.62 -6.03 -5.67
N ALA A 130 5.93 -4.87 -6.28
CA ALA A 130 5.08 -3.70 -6.26
C ALA A 130 3.74 -3.97 -6.95
N GLY A 131 3.76 -4.58 -8.14
CA GLY A 131 2.55 -4.91 -8.89
C GLY A 131 1.68 -5.94 -8.17
N LEU A 132 2.27 -6.96 -7.56
CA LEU A 132 1.56 -7.95 -6.75
C LEU A 132 0.92 -7.31 -5.52
N GLY A 133 1.69 -6.49 -4.77
CA GLY A 133 1.20 -5.78 -3.60
C GLY A 133 0.06 -4.82 -3.92
N ALA A 134 0.25 -3.96 -4.93
CA ALA A 134 -0.77 -3.02 -5.39
C ALA A 134 -2.04 -3.73 -5.88
N SER A 135 -1.90 -4.83 -6.62
CA SER A 135 -3.04 -5.64 -7.09
C SER A 135 -3.79 -6.28 -5.93
N ALA A 136 -3.08 -6.88 -4.96
CA ALA A 136 -3.70 -7.52 -3.80
C ALA A 136 -4.46 -6.52 -2.92
N VAL A 137 -3.86 -5.36 -2.66
CA VAL A 137 -4.50 -4.28 -1.88
C VAL A 137 -5.71 -3.71 -2.61
N SER A 138 -5.59 -3.45 -3.91
CA SER A 138 -6.71 -2.98 -4.73
C SER A 138 -7.85 -4.00 -4.83
N LEU A 139 -7.53 -5.29 -4.94
CA LEU A 139 -8.51 -6.38 -4.92
C LEU A 139 -9.23 -6.43 -3.57
N ALA A 140 -8.50 -6.28 -2.45
CA ALA A 140 -9.10 -6.20 -1.13
C ALA A 140 -10.03 -4.98 -1.00
N GLY A 141 -9.66 -3.82 -1.55
CA GLY A 141 -10.52 -2.64 -1.63
C GLY A 141 -11.80 -2.89 -2.42
N CYS A 142 -11.69 -3.47 -3.63
CA CYS A 142 -12.82 -3.85 -4.48
C CYS A 142 -13.77 -4.82 -3.79
N LEU A 143 -13.23 -5.93 -3.26
CA LEU A 143 -14.01 -6.97 -2.57
C LEU A 143 -14.58 -6.45 -1.24
N GLY A 144 -13.88 -5.55 -0.55
CA GLY A 144 -14.35 -4.88 0.66
C GLY A 144 -15.56 -4.00 0.41
N ALA A 145 -15.50 -3.17 -0.64
CA ALA A 145 -16.61 -2.32 -1.07
C ALA A 145 -17.79 -3.14 -1.61
N PHE A 146 -17.54 -4.17 -2.41
CA PHE A 146 -18.58 -5.00 -3.03
C PHE A 146 -19.27 -5.94 -2.02
N ARG A 147 -18.50 -6.63 -1.17
CA ARG A 147 -19.05 -7.58 -0.19
C ARG A 147 -19.50 -6.92 1.12
N ALA A 148 -19.40 -5.60 1.22
CA ALA A 148 -19.64 -4.86 2.45
C ALA A 148 -18.92 -5.50 3.66
N SER A 149 -17.67 -5.93 3.46
CA SER A 149 -16.91 -6.68 4.46
C SER A 149 -15.95 -5.74 5.21
N PRO A 150 -16.15 -5.50 6.52
CA PRO A 150 -15.36 -4.54 7.28
C PRO A 150 -13.91 -5.00 7.48
N CYS A 151 -13.65 -6.32 7.51
CA CYS A 151 -12.30 -6.85 7.67
C CYS A 151 -11.40 -6.52 6.47
N LEU A 152 -11.88 -6.74 5.24
CA LEU A 152 -11.12 -6.39 4.03
C LEU A 152 -10.91 -4.88 3.92
N LEU A 153 -11.92 -4.09 4.28
CA LEU A 153 -11.83 -2.64 4.21
C LEU A 153 -10.86 -2.05 5.24
N ARG A 154 -10.78 -2.65 6.44
CA ARG A 154 -9.75 -2.33 7.44
C ARG A 154 -8.35 -2.74 6.98
N PHE A 155 -8.21 -3.91 6.35
CA PHE A 155 -6.93 -4.33 5.75
C PHE A 155 -6.48 -3.35 4.66
N PHE A 156 -7.40 -2.98 3.74
CA PHE A 156 -7.14 -1.99 2.70
C PHE A 156 -6.68 -0.65 3.30
N LEU A 157 -7.40 -0.13 4.30
CA LEU A 157 -7.01 1.11 4.98
C LEU A 157 -5.64 1.03 5.63
N GLY A 158 -5.34 -0.07 6.34
CA GLY A 158 -4.03 -0.29 6.95
C GLY A 158 -2.91 -0.34 5.91
N ALA A 159 -3.14 -1.00 4.78
CA ALA A 159 -2.18 -1.09 3.69
C ALA A 159 -1.91 0.27 3.03
N VAL A 160 -2.95 1.04 2.70
CA VAL A 160 -2.82 2.39 2.12
C VAL A 160 -2.07 3.33 3.07
N LEU A 161 -2.36 3.28 4.37
CA LEU A 161 -1.62 4.09 5.36
C LEU A 161 -0.16 3.66 5.48
N ALA A 162 0.15 2.37 5.33
CA ALA A 162 1.52 1.88 5.32
C ALA A 162 2.30 2.36 4.08
N PHE A 163 1.67 2.38 2.89
CA PHE A 163 2.27 2.94 1.68
C PHE A 163 2.55 4.43 1.81
N GLY A 164 1.56 5.23 2.20
CA GLY A 164 1.77 6.67 2.45
C GLY A 164 2.81 6.95 3.53
N GLY A 165 2.87 6.12 4.58
CA GLY A 165 3.93 6.20 5.58
C GLY A 165 5.32 5.91 5.00
N LEU A 166 5.43 4.93 4.11
CA LEU A 166 6.68 4.59 3.41
C LEU A 166 7.08 5.70 2.43
N GLU A 167 6.13 6.34 1.75
CA GLU A 167 6.40 7.48 0.86
C GLU A 167 6.94 8.69 1.63
N VAL A 168 6.33 9.02 2.76
CA VAL A 168 6.81 10.11 3.63
C VAL A 168 8.20 9.79 4.18
N LEU A 169 8.43 8.55 4.62
CA LEU A 169 9.73 8.11 5.11
C LEU A 169 10.79 8.13 4.01
N GLY A 170 10.45 7.66 2.80
CA GLY A 170 11.33 7.68 1.64
C GLY A 170 11.67 9.10 1.18
N GLY A 171 10.68 9.99 1.15
CA GLY A 171 10.90 11.41 0.86
C GLY A 171 11.80 12.10 1.89
N LEU A 172 11.61 11.79 3.18
CA LEU A 172 12.48 12.28 4.25
C LEU A 172 13.91 11.74 4.13
N LEU A 173 14.06 10.46 3.78
CA LEU A 173 15.36 9.83 3.59
C LEU A 173 16.08 10.39 2.35
N LEU A 174 15.35 10.69 1.27
CA LEU A 174 15.91 11.33 0.07
C LEU A 174 16.43 12.75 0.34
N LEU A 175 15.85 13.46 1.31
CA LEU A 175 16.34 14.74 1.80
C LEU A 175 17.57 14.60 2.71
N ALA A 176 17.87 13.40 3.21
CA ALA A 176 19.02 13.14 4.06
C ALA A 176 20.29 12.87 3.23
N PRO A 177 21.41 13.55 3.52
CA PRO A 177 22.67 13.38 2.76
C PRO A 177 23.25 11.97 2.83
N ALA A 178 22.87 11.17 3.83
CA ALA A 178 23.35 9.79 4.02
C ALA A 178 22.76 8.77 3.02
N ALA A 179 21.61 9.07 2.40
CA ALA A 179 20.93 8.12 1.50
C ALA A 179 21.62 7.99 0.12
N ALA A 180 22.29 9.05 -0.33
CA ALA A 180 22.98 9.07 -1.63
C ALA A 180 24.16 8.08 -1.69
N GLY A 181 24.76 7.73 -0.55
CA GLY A 181 25.90 6.80 -0.48
C GLY A 181 25.51 5.31 -0.38
N ALA A 182 24.28 4.99 0.01
CA ALA A 182 23.85 3.60 0.25
C ALA A 182 23.29 2.89 -0.99
N ALA A 183 23.04 3.62 -2.09
CA ALA A 183 22.43 3.10 -3.31
C ALA A 183 23.44 2.54 -4.34
N ALA A 184 24.73 2.44 -3.99
CA ALA A 184 25.83 2.25 -4.92
C ALA A 184 26.50 0.86 -4.87
N GLU A 185 25.79 -0.19 -4.46
CA GLU A 185 26.37 -1.53 -4.28
C GLU A 185 25.49 -2.59 -4.94
N ASP A 186 25.53 -2.74 -6.28
CA ASP A 186 25.31 -4.06 -6.91
C ASP A 186 25.69 -4.11 -8.43
N PRO A 187 26.28 -5.23 -8.92
CA PRO A 187 26.97 -5.32 -10.22
C PRO A 187 26.12 -5.73 -11.46
N ASP A 188 24.81 -6.00 -11.36
CA ASP A 188 23.96 -6.40 -12.51
C ASP A 188 23.07 -5.26 -13.06
N LEU A 189 23.47 -4.02 -12.77
CA LEU A 189 22.75 -2.80 -13.10
C LEU A 189 23.27 -2.12 -14.36
N GLN A 190 23.96 -2.84 -15.26
CA GLN A 190 24.61 -2.22 -16.42
C GLN A 190 23.66 -1.35 -17.24
N PHE A 191 22.43 -1.81 -17.47
CA PHE A 191 21.41 -1.03 -18.19
C PHE A 191 21.05 0.28 -17.49
N LEU A 192 20.87 0.25 -16.17
CA LEU A 192 20.44 1.44 -15.43
C LEU A 192 21.62 2.37 -15.12
N VAL A 193 22.82 1.85 -14.89
CA VAL A 193 24.05 2.65 -14.84
C VAL A 193 24.26 3.37 -16.16
N ASP A 194 24.10 2.65 -17.28
CA ASP A 194 24.18 3.23 -18.61
C ASP A 194 23.15 4.33 -18.85
N GLU A 195 21.90 4.12 -18.41
CA GLU A 195 20.83 5.10 -18.54
C GLU A 195 21.08 6.33 -17.66
N VAL A 196 21.55 6.12 -16.43
CA VAL A 196 21.92 7.21 -15.51
C VAL A 196 23.07 8.03 -16.09
N GLN A 197 24.12 7.39 -16.60
CA GLN A 197 25.28 8.07 -17.19
C GLN A 197 24.90 8.90 -18.42
N ARG A 198 24.02 8.37 -19.29
CA ARG A 198 23.51 9.13 -20.45
C ARG A 198 22.58 10.26 -20.05
N SER A 199 21.65 10.02 -19.13
CA SER A 199 20.64 10.99 -18.70
C SER A 199 21.23 12.14 -17.90
N LEU A 200 22.21 11.86 -17.03
CA LEU A 200 22.88 12.85 -16.20
C LEU A 200 24.19 13.39 -16.79
N GLN A 201 24.61 12.90 -17.96
CA GLN A 201 25.84 13.34 -18.64
C GLN A 201 27.08 13.26 -17.73
N CYS A 202 27.27 12.10 -17.11
CA CYS A 202 28.30 11.82 -16.10
C CYS A 202 28.97 10.46 -16.34
N CYS A 203 30.11 10.20 -15.70
CA CYS A 203 30.79 8.90 -15.77
C CYS A 203 31.38 8.51 -14.41
N GLY A 204 31.13 7.26 -14.00
CA GLY A 204 31.48 6.75 -12.68
C GLY A 204 30.67 7.39 -11.54
N LEU A 205 30.99 7.05 -10.30
CA LEU A 205 30.28 7.53 -9.11
C LEU A 205 30.77 8.93 -8.72
N GLU A 206 32.08 9.07 -8.48
CA GLU A 206 32.78 10.32 -8.22
C GLU A 206 33.54 10.82 -9.46
N SER A 207 34.04 9.91 -10.29
CA SER A 207 34.79 10.26 -11.49
C SER A 207 34.82 9.16 -12.55
N TYR A 208 35.19 9.51 -13.78
CA TYR A 208 35.37 8.51 -14.84
C TYR A 208 36.44 7.43 -14.51
N ARG A 209 37.33 7.70 -13.55
CA ARG A 209 38.37 6.75 -13.12
C ARG A 209 37.88 5.65 -12.21
N ASP A 210 36.66 5.75 -11.69
CA ASP A 210 36.11 4.71 -10.81
C ASP A 210 36.02 3.36 -11.55
N TRP A 211 35.94 3.40 -12.88
CA TRP A 211 36.01 2.24 -13.77
C TRP A 211 37.37 1.50 -13.75
N GLU A 212 38.45 2.09 -13.25
CA GLU A 212 39.74 1.38 -13.05
C GLU A 212 39.60 0.21 -12.07
N SER A 213 38.67 0.31 -11.12
CA SER A 213 38.37 -0.75 -10.15
C SER A 213 37.58 -1.92 -10.77
N ASN A 214 36.97 -1.71 -11.94
CA ASN A 214 36.15 -2.72 -12.59
C ASN A 214 37.02 -3.78 -13.29
N PRO A 215 36.79 -5.09 -13.07
CA PRO A 215 37.59 -6.17 -13.67
C PRO A 215 37.68 -6.14 -15.20
N TYR A 216 36.69 -5.59 -15.91
CA TYR A 216 36.65 -5.53 -17.37
C TYR A 216 37.39 -4.31 -17.95
N PHE A 217 37.36 -3.18 -17.23
CA PHE A 217 37.91 -1.90 -17.69
C PHE A 217 39.28 -1.58 -17.11
N ASN A 218 39.74 -2.35 -16.11
CA ASN A 218 41.08 -2.22 -15.55
C ASN A 218 42.15 -2.29 -16.67
N CYS A 219 43.15 -1.42 -16.63
CA CYS A 219 44.21 -1.38 -17.65
C CYS A 219 45.06 -2.66 -17.70
N SER A 220 45.01 -3.51 -16.67
CA SER A 220 45.69 -4.81 -16.62
C SER A 220 44.82 -5.96 -17.15
N ALA A 221 43.57 -5.69 -17.52
CA ALA A 221 42.67 -6.71 -18.03
C ALA A 221 43.11 -7.18 -19.44
N PRO A 222 42.95 -8.47 -19.78
CA PRO A 222 43.32 -9.00 -21.08
C PRO A 222 42.32 -8.67 -22.21
N GLY A 223 41.29 -7.85 -21.93
CA GLY A 223 40.20 -7.54 -22.86
C GLY A 223 40.41 -6.26 -23.67
N VAL A 224 39.72 -6.15 -24.80
CA VAL A 224 39.76 -4.93 -25.65
C VAL A 224 39.23 -3.68 -24.95
N GLN A 225 38.40 -3.85 -23.93
CA GLN A 225 37.84 -2.78 -23.10
C GLN A 225 38.80 -2.33 -21.97
N ALA A 226 39.97 -2.96 -21.85
CA ALA A 226 40.97 -2.60 -20.85
C ALA A 226 41.38 -1.12 -21.01
N CYS A 227 41.60 -0.48 -19.87
CA CYS A 227 41.93 0.94 -19.79
C CYS A 227 40.89 1.87 -20.43
N GLY A 228 39.64 1.43 -20.49
CA GLY A 228 38.53 2.18 -21.06
C GLY A 228 37.41 2.48 -20.07
N VAL A 229 36.33 3.05 -20.59
CA VAL A 229 35.06 3.25 -19.87
C VAL A 229 33.89 2.77 -20.75
N PRO A 230 32.70 2.51 -20.18
CA PRO A 230 31.53 2.17 -20.97
C PRO A 230 31.15 3.25 -21.99
N ALA A 231 30.49 2.84 -23.07
CA ALA A 231 30.04 3.75 -24.12
C ALA A 231 28.99 4.79 -23.66
N SER A 232 28.30 4.52 -22.55
CA SER A 232 27.37 5.44 -21.88
C SER A 232 28.05 6.70 -21.31
N CYS A 233 29.37 6.66 -21.09
CA CYS A 233 30.14 7.82 -20.60
C CYS A 233 30.51 8.84 -21.69
N CYS A 234 30.23 8.56 -22.96
CA CYS A 234 30.70 9.40 -24.07
C CYS A 234 29.81 10.62 -24.31
N GLN A 235 30.43 11.78 -24.55
CA GLN A 235 29.72 13.06 -24.68
C GLN A 235 28.85 13.12 -25.95
N ASP A 236 29.39 12.62 -27.05
CA ASP A 236 28.73 12.63 -28.35
C ASP A 236 28.74 11.23 -28.94
N PRO A 237 27.74 10.38 -28.62
CA PRO A 237 27.67 9.07 -29.23
C PRO A 237 27.52 9.18 -30.76
N LEU A 238 26.99 10.26 -31.32
CA LEU A 238 26.76 10.42 -32.76
C LEU A 238 27.81 11.34 -33.44
N GLN A 239 29.09 11.26 -33.07
CA GLN A 239 30.19 12.13 -33.54
C GLN A 239 30.23 12.49 -35.05
N ASN A 240 29.49 11.81 -35.96
CA ASN A 240 29.28 12.29 -37.34
C ASN A 240 28.16 11.58 -38.16
N GLY A 241 27.07 11.08 -37.55
CA GLY A 241 26.02 10.40 -38.35
C GLY A 241 24.97 9.64 -37.55
N SER A 242 24.23 8.75 -38.22
CA SER A 242 23.13 7.96 -37.64
C SER A 242 23.56 6.71 -36.86
N VAL A 243 24.87 6.48 -36.68
CA VAL A 243 25.40 5.30 -35.97
C VAL A 243 26.14 5.75 -34.70
N PRO A 244 25.76 5.26 -33.51
CA PRO A 244 26.44 5.59 -32.27
C PRO A 244 27.86 4.99 -32.22
N ASN A 245 28.86 5.83 -31.99
CA ASN A 245 30.24 5.48 -31.70
C ASN A 245 30.33 4.82 -30.31
N ILE A 246 30.26 3.51 -30.28
CA ILE A 246 30.46 2.70 -29.07
C ILE A 246 31.94 2.56 -28.68
N GLN A 247 32.87 3.10 -29.47
CA GLN A 247 34.32 2.95 -29.29
C GLN A 247 35.00 4.15 -28.63
N CYS A 248 34.28 5.24 -28.40
CA CYS A 248 34.77 6.45 -27.73
C CYS A 248 35.39 6.20 -26.35
N GLY A 249 34.94 5.19 -25.62
CA GLY A 249 35.43 4.87 -24.27
C GLY A 249 36.75 4.09 -24.23
N PHE A 250 37.27 3.61 -25.36
CA PHE A 250 38.44 2.72 -25.37
C PHE A 250 39.74 3.50 -25.09
N GLY A 251 40.56 3.00 -24.15
CA GLY A 251 41.86 3.60 -23.82
C GLY A 251 41.79 4.95 -23.10
N VAL A 252 40.60 5.42 -22.74
CA VAL A 252 40.38 6.74 -22.13
C VAL A 252 41.05 6.88 -20.76
N LEU A 253 41.15 5.79 -19.99
CA LEU A 253 41.82 5.82 -18.68
C LEU A 253 43.34 6.06 -18.79
N GLY A 254 43.92 5.75 -19.95
CA GLY A 254 45.32 6.05 -20.27
C GLY A 254 45.57 7.51 -20.70
N LEU A 255 44.51 8.30 -20.94
CA LEU A 255 44.62 9.70 -21.31
C LEU A 255 44.74 10.62 -20.07
N GLY A 256 45.37 11.78 -20.26
CA GLY A 256 45.35 12.83 -19.24
C GLY A 256 43.94 13.41 -19.03
N PRO A 257 43.62 14.00 -17.86
CA PRO A 257 42.25 14.43 -17.52
C PRO A 257 41.61 15.38 -18.53
N GLY A 258 42.39 16.31 -19.10
CA GLY A 258 41.90 17.25 -20.12
C GLY A 258 41.57 16.58 -21.46
N ALA A 259 42.36 15.58 -21.86
CA ALA A 259 42.11 14.84 -23.10
C ALA A 259 40.96 13.84 -22.92
N ALA A 260 40.87 13.17 -21.76
CA ALA A 260 39.73 12.32 -21.41
C ALA A 260 38.42 13.13 -21.37
N GLY A 261 38.43 14.29 -20.71
CA GLY A 261 37.28 15.19 -20.62
C GLY A 261 36.85 15.85 -21.93
N ALA A 262 37.57 15.65 -23.04
CA ALA A 262 37.13 16.06 -24.38
C ALA A 262 36.33 14.96 -25.10
N VAL A 263 36.39 13.72 -24.63
CA VAL A 263 35.76 12.55 -25.27
C VAL A 263 34.63 11.98 -24.41
N VAL A 264 34.82 11.97 -23.09
CA VAL A 264 33.87 11.40 -22.13
C VAL A 264 33.48 12.42 -21.07
N HIS A 265 32.34 12.22 -20.43
CA HIS A 265 31.93 13.00 -19.27
C HIS A 265 32.86 12.73 -18.09
N ALA A 266 33.78 13.63 -17.78
CA ALA A 266 34.77 13.40 -16.72
C ALA A 266 34.20 13.49 -15.29
N GLY A 267 33.05 14.15 -15.10
CA GLY A 267 32.42 14.34 -13.80
C GLY A 267 31.65 13.12 -13.30
N GLY A 268 31.64 12.89 -11.99
CA GLY A 268 30.93 11.79 -11.35
C GLY A 268 29.41 11.95 -11.28
N CYS A 269 28.71 10.82 -11.36
CA CYS A 269 27.26 10.77 -11.33
C CYS A 269 26.64 11.11 -9.96
N GLY A 270 27.35 10.93 -8.84
CA GLY A 270 26.83 11.29 -7.52
C GLY A 270 26.57 12.80 -7.38
N ALA A 271 27.53 13.63 -7.80
CA ALA A 271 27.39 15.07 -7.80
C ALA A 271 26.34 15.55 -8.82
N ALA A 272 26.34 14.95 -10.03
CA ALA A 272 25.36 15.25 -11.08
C ALA A 272 23.94 14.90 -10.64
N LEU A 273 23.72 13.73 -10.04
CA LEU A 273 22.43 13.30 -9.49
C LEU A 273 21.98 14.25 -8.38
N GLY A 274 22.87 14.64 -7.47
CA GLY A 274 22.54 15.62 -6.43
C GLY A 274 22.13 16.99 -7.00
N ALA A 275 22.78 17.44 -8.07
CA ALA A 275 22.42 18.67 -8.76
C ALA A 275 21.07 18.57 -9.49
N TRP A 276 20.84 17.45 -10.17
CA TRP A 276 19.59 17.15 -10.85
C TRP A 276 18.42 17.07 -9.86
N LEU A 277 18.58 16.35 -8.74
CA LEU A 277 17.57 16.24 -7.68
C LEU A 277 17.21 17.61 -7.11
N ARG A 278 18.20 18.49 -6.88
CA ARG A 278 17.95 19.87 -6.44
C ARG A 278 17.21 20.70 -7.49
N GLY A 279 17.57 20.56 -8.77
CA GLY A 279 16.89 21.24 -9.87
C GLY A 279 15.45 20.77 -10.10
N GLN A 280 15.20 19.48 -9.87
CA GLN A 280 13.89 18.84 -10.02
C GLN A 280 13.12 18.70 -8.70
N ALA A 281 13.61 19.30 -7.60
CA ALA A 281 13.00 19.14 -6.29
C ALA A 281 11.51 19.54 -6.29
N GLY A 282 11.14 20.59 -7.03
CA GLY A 282 9.76 21.03 -7.17
C GLY A 282 8.86 20.02 -7.89
N THR A 283 9.34 19.38 -8.97
CA THR A 283 8.56 18.39 -9.72
C THR A 283 8.40 17.10 -8.92
N ILE A 284 9.47 16.65 -8.26
CA ILE A 284 9.46 15.48 -7.36
C ILE A 284 8.50 15.71 -6.19
N ALA A 285 8.59 16.86 -5.52
CA ALA A 285 7.71 17.20 -4.40
C ALA A 285 6.24 17.29 -4.84
N THR A 286 5.98 17.85 -6.03
CA THR A 286 4.63 17.90 -6.60
C THR A 286 4.09 16.49 -6.87
N GLY A 287 4.92 15.61 -7.45
CA GLY A 287 4.55 14.22 -7.70
C GLY A 287 4.21 13.47 -6.41
N ALA A 288 5.06 13.58 -5.39
CA ALA A 288 4.81 12.98 -4.07
C ALA A 288 3.53 13.52 -3.41
N ALA A 289 3.28 14.83 -3.51
CA ALA A 289 2.06 15.44 -2.96
C ALA A 289 0.79 14.93 -3.67
N VAL A 290 0.83 14.77 -5.00
CA VAL A 290 -0.29 14.18 -5.76
C VAL A 290 -0.54 12.74 -5.35
N LEU A 291 0.52 11.95 -5.15
CA LEU A 291 0.41 10.55 -4.75
C LEU A 291 -0.23 10.40 -3.37
N LEU A 292 0.25 11.16 -2.37
CA LEU A 292 -0.35 11.24 -1.04
C LEU A 292 -1.82 11.70 -1.08
N LEU A 293 -2.16 12.62 -1.98
CA LEU A 293 -3.54 13.06 -2.16
C LEU A 293 -4.44 11.93 -2.70
N LEU A 294 -3.95 11.15 -3.68
CA LEU A 294 -4.69 10.01 -4.23
C LEU A 294 -4.94 8.93 -3.16
N GLU A 295 -3.94 8.64 -2.33
CA GLU A 295 -4.06 7.74 -1.18
C GLU A 295 -5.06 8.26 -0.15
N ALA A 296 -4.96 9.55 0.21
CA ALA A 296 -5.87 10.18 1.17
C ALA A 296 -7.32 10.13 0.69
N VAL A 297 -7.58 10.42 -0.59
CA VAL A 297 -8.91 10.30 -1.18
C VAL A 297 -9.41 8.85 -1.12
N GLY A 298 -8.58 7.88 -1.50
CA GLY A 298 -8.92 6.45 -1.42
C GLY A 298 -9.24 6.00 0.01
N ALA A 299 -8.43 6.42 0.98
CA ALA A 299 -8.62 6.12 2.40
C ALA A 299 -9.89 6.79 2.95
N LEU A 300 -10.16 8.05 2.61
CA LEU A 300 -11.38 8.75 3.00
C LEU A 300 -12.62 8.03 2.46
N MET A 301 -12.63 7.65 1.18
CA MET A 301 -13.73 6.89 0.60
C MET A 301 -13.94 5.56 1.33
N ALA A 302 -12.88 4.80 1.59
CA ALA A 302 -12.96 3.54 2.32
C ALA A 302 -13.43 3.73 3.78
N LEU A 303 -13.00 4.77 4.48
CA LEU A 303 -13.47 5.10 5.82
C LEU A 303 -14.98 5.43 5.84
N ARG A 304 -15.47 6.18 4.85
CA ARG A 304 -16.91 6.45 4.71
C ARG A 304 -17.70 5.16 4.51
N VAL A 305 -17.27 4.33 3.56
CA VAL A 305 -17.91 3.02 3.31
C VAL A 305 -17.88 2.13 4.54
N LEU A 306 -16.78 2.13 5.31
CA LEU A 306 -16.64 1.35 6.54
C LEU A 306 -17.59 1.85 7.64
N GLY A 307 -17.68 3.16 7.82
CA GLY A 307 -18.61 3.79 8.76
C GLY A 307 -20.06 3.39 8.47
N ASP A 308 -20.45 3.45 7.20
CA ASP A 308 -21.79 3.06 6.77
C ASP A 308 -22.09 1.57 7.01
N ILE A 309 -21.14 0.67 6.74
CA ILE A 309 -21.29 -0.78 6.97
C ILE A 309 -21.38 -1.10 8.46
N THR A 310 -20.51 -0.48 9.25
CA THR A 310 -20.42 -0.76 10.69
C THR A 310 -21.62 -0.17 11.44
N ALA A 311 -22.14 0.98 11.01
CA ALA A 311 -23.40 1.50 11.51
C ALA A 311 -24.49 0.45 11.32
N VAL A 312 -24.76 -0.01 10.09
CA VAL A 312 -25.82 -1.00 9.79
C VAL A 312 -25.65 -2.28 10.61
N ARG A 313 -24.43 -2.84 10.73
CA ARG A 313 -24.19 -4.06 11.54
C ARG A 313 -24.44 -3.89 13.03
N VAL A 314 -24.33 -2.67 13.57
CA VAL A 314 -24.64 -2.42 14.99
C VAL A 314 -26.16 -2.36 15.22
N TRP A 315 -26.93 -2.11 14.17
CA TRP A 315 -28.40 -2.11 14.21
C TRP A 315 -29.03 -3.48 13.98
N GLU A 316 -28.32 -4.42 13.35
CA GLU A 316 -28.72 -5.82 13.14
C GLU A 316 -28.39 -6.71 14.35
#